data_AF-A0AA43IHH7-F1
#
_entry.id   AF-A0AA43IHH7-F1
#
_cell.length_a   1.000
_cell.length_b   1.000
_cell.length_c   1.000
_cell.angle_alpha   90.00
_cell.angle_beta   90.00
_cell.angle_gamma   90.00
#
_symmetry.space_group_name_H-M   'P 1'
#
loop_
_entity.id
_entity.type
_entity.pdbx_description
1 polymer ?
#
loop_
_entity_poly.entity_id
_entity_poly.type
_entity_poly.pdbx_seq_one_letter_code
_entity_poly.pdbx_strand_id
1 'polypeptide(L)'
;MNCATRLVDIFGSQAEVARRFSLDRAVVNHWVKVGYVPARWAMEVEQVTAGQITAVEVLNEATACKPLKLKSRPDGENLIDSTLTRSIAMNPYAPSKRIGSFHPPRRTLMGPGPTEIHPRVLTTMSQPAIGYLDPVFVEMMDELKALLRYAYQTKNPLTFPISGPGSVGMEYCFVNLVKPGDKVIVCRNGVFGGRMIENVERCGGIPVVVEDQWGEPVDPQKLEDALKKNPDARVVAFVHAETSTGVLSDAKTLVAIAHKYNALTIV
;
A
#
# COMPACT_ATOMS: atom_id res chain seq x y z
N MET A 1 26.92 42.08 18.77
CA MET A 1 27.30 41.90 17.35
C MET A 1 26.76 40.56 16.89
N ASN A 2 26.05 40.49 15.76
CA ASN A 2 25.45 39.24 15.29
C ASN A 2 26.50 38.29 14.67
N CYS A 3 26.16 37.02 14.49
CA CYS A 3 27.06 36.00 13.96
C CYS A 3 27.57 36.36 12.56
N ALA A 4 26.73 36.99 11.71
CA ALA A 4 27.11 37.37 10.36
C ALA A 4 28.20 38.46 10.33
N THR A 5 28.10 39.48 11.20
CA THR A 5 29.13 40.53 11.33
C THR A 5 30.38 39.98 12.00
N ARG A 6 30.25 39.11 13.01
CA ARG A 6 31.39 38.43 13.65
C ARG A 6 32.21 37.60 12.67
N LEU A 7 31.57 36.91 11.71
CA LEU A 7 32.28 36.21 10.64
C LEU A 7 33.13 37.17 9.80
N VAL A 8 32.61 38.34 9.46
CA VAL A 8 33.35 39.34 8.69
C VAL A 8 34.54 39.88 9.48
N ASP A 9 34.40 40.07 10.79
CA ASP A 9 35.50 40.51 11.65
C ASP A 9 36.58 39.44 11.80
N ILE A 10 36.19 38.17 11.96
CA ILE A 10 37.13 37.04 12.06
C ILE A 10 37.94 36.87 10.77
N PHE A 11 37.28 36.98 9.63
CA PHE A 11 37.89 36.71 8.31
C PHE A 11 38.32 37.98 7.55
N GLY A 12 38.14 39.16 8.15
CA GLY A 12 38.54 40.47 7.63
C GLY A 12 37.69 41.04 6.48
N SER A 13 36.93 40.22 5.74
CA SER A 13 36.02 40.71 4.71
C SER A 13 34.91 39.71 4.35
N GLN A 14 33.78 40.21 3.84
CA GLN A 14 32.71 39.34 3.30
C GLN A 14 33.19 38.43 2.15
N ALA A 15 34.21 38.86 1.39
CA ALA A 15 34.78 38.06 0.31
C ALA A 15 35.59 36.87 0.85
N GLU A 16 36.31 37.06 1.96
CA GLU A 16 37.04 35.98 2.61
C GLU A 16 36.08 34.98 3.27
N VAL A 17 35.02 35.47 3.94
CA VAL A 17 33.94 34.60 4.41
C VAL A 17 33.36 33.79 3.24
N ALA A 18 33.04 34.42 2.12
CA ALA A 18 32.50 33.73 0.95
C ALA A 18 33.45 32.62 0.44
N ARG A 19 34.77 32.88 0.40
CA ARG A 19 35.77 31.87 0.05
C ARG A 19 35.82 30.71 1.05
N ARG A 20 35.78 30.97 2.36
CA ARG A 20 35.86 29.93 3.39
C ARG A 20 34.66 28.98 3.38
N PHE A 21 33.48 29.48 3.05
CA PHE A 21 32.24 28.71 2.97
C PHE A 21 31.93 28.21 1.55
N SER A 22 32.81 28.46 0.58
CA SER A 22 32.56 28.17 -0.86
C SER A 22 31.21 28.74 -1.35
N LEU A 23 30.90 29.96 -0.94
CA LEU A 23 29.66 30.67 -1.23
C LEU A 23 29.88 31.83 -2.21
N ASP A 24 28.81 32.25 -2.88
CA ASP A 24 28.79 33.54 -3.55
C ASP A 24 28.84 34.67 -2.51
N ARG A 25 29.64 35.71 -2.78
CA ARG A 25 29.73 36.91 -1.94
C ARG A 25 28.37 37.58 -1.70
N ALA A 26 27.43 37.47 -2.64
CA ALA A 26 26.06 37.96 -2.51
C ALA A 26 25.30 37.27 -1.36
N VAL A 27 25.57 35.98 -1.09
CA VAL A 27 24.97 35.23 0.00
C VAL A 27 25.46 35.76 1.35
N VAL A 28 26.77 35.97 1.48
CA VAL A 28 27.36 36.52 2.71
C VAL A 28 26.93 37.97 2.92
N ASN A 29 26.89 38.78 1.86
CA ASN A 29 26.35 40.14 1.93
C ASN A 29 24.90 40.12 2.43
N HIS A 30 24.09 39.19 1.92
CA HIS A 30 22.73 39.02 2.40
C HIS A 30 22.68 38.72 3.90
N TRP A 31 23.51 37.81 4.43
CA TRP A 31 23.56 37.50 5.87
C TRP A 31 23.87 38.73 6.71
N VAL A 32 24.87 39.51 6.31
CA VAL A 32 25.23 40.76 6.99
C VAL A 32 24.07 41.76 6.93
N LYS A 33 23.39 41.86 5.79
CA LYS A 33 22.26 42.77 5.58
C LYS A 33 21.02 42.37 6.39
N VAL A 34 20.69 41.08 6.46
CA VAL A 34 19.56 40.58 7.26
C VAL A 34 19.90 40.42 8.74
N GLY A 35 21.18 40.49 9.08
CA GLY A 35 21.68 40.48 10.44
C GLY A 35 21.70 39.11 11.11
N TYR A 36 21.68 38.01 10.34
CA TYR A 36 21.86 36.66 10.88
C TYR A 36 22.43 35.68 9.86
N VAL A 37 23.04 34.59 10.36
CA VAL A 37 23.45 33.43 9.56
C VAL A 37 22.36 32.35 9.65
N PRO A 38 21.84 31.79 8.54
CA PRO A 38 20.80 30.77 8.59
C PRO A 38 21.22 29.51 9.36
N ALA A 39 20.31 28.95 10.15
CA ALA A 39 20.52 27.78 11.02
C ALA A 39 21.25 26.60 10.36
N ARG A 40 21.05 26.37 9.06
CA ARG A 40 21.71 25.29 8.31
C ARG A 40 23.24 25.39 8.28
N TRP A 41 23.80 26.58 8.51
CA TRP A 41 25.25 26.81 8.52
C TRP A 41 25.87 26.71 9.91
N ALA A 42 25.09 26.40 10.95
CA ALA A 42 25.56 26.42 12.34
C ALA A 42 26.80 25.55 12.58
N MET A 43 26.79 24.30 12.09
CA MET A 43 27.92 23.38 12.24
C MET A 43 29.16 23.83 11.49
N GLU A 44 28.97 24.37 10.28
CA GLU A 44 30.08 24.82 9.43
C GLU A 44 30.71 26.11 9.96
N VAL A 45 29.90 27.02 10.52
CA VAL A 45 30.39 28.22 11.21
C VAL A 45 31.28 27.84 12.39
N GLU A 46 30.84 26.90 13.23
CA GLU A 46 31.63 26.45 14.37
C GLU A 46 32.95 25.81 13.94
N GLN A 47 32.90 24.97 12.91
CA GLN A 47 34.09 24.34 12.36
C GLN A 47 35.07 25.35 11.76
N VAL A 48 34.60 26.26 10.91
CA VAL A 48 35.44 27.22 10.17
C VAL A 48 36.01 28.30 11.08
N THR A 49 35.29 28.66 12.14
CA THR A 49 35.75 29.62 13.16
C THR A 49 36.52 28.98 14.30
N ALA A 50 36.76 27.66 14.26
CA ALA A 50 37.40 26.89 15.33
C ALA A 50 36.75 27.14 16.72
N GLY A 51 35.42 27.19 16.76
CA GLY A 51 34.64 27.39 17.99
C GLY A 51 34.53 28.84 18.47
N GLN A 52 35.08 29.83 17.75
CA GLN A 52 34.90 31.24 18.11
C GLN A 52 33.45 31.73 17.93
N ILE A 53 32.68 31.07 17.07
CA ILE A 53 31.22 31.19 17.00
C ILE A 53 30.65 29.77 17.09
N THR A 54 29.93 29.46 18.15
CA THR A 54 29.36 28.12 18.38
C THR A 54 28.12 27.86 17.54
N ALA A 55 27.82 26.61 17.22
CA ALA A 55 26.60 26.27 16.49
C ALA A 55 25.34 26.70 17.25
N VAL A 56 25.36 26.64 18.59
CA VAL A 56 24.24 27.06 19.45
C VAL A 56 23.96 28.56 19.31
N GLU A 57 25.00 29.40 19.22
CA GLU A 57 24.83 30.84 18.98
C GLU A 57 24.15 31.11 17.63
N VAL A 58 24.58 30.42 16.57
CA VAL A 58 23.99 30.56 15.22
C VAL A 58 22.52 30.10 15.21
N LEU A 59 22.20 28.98 15.87
CA LEU A 59 20.85 28.45 15.95
C LEU A 59 19.91 29.40 16.72
N ASN A 60 20.37 29.94 17.84
CA ASN A 60 19.59 30.88 18.65
C ASN A 60 19.31 32.18 17.88
N GLU A 61 20.32 32.72 17.20
CA GLU A 61 20.19 33.93 16.37
C GLU A 61 19.23 33.71 15.19
N ALA A 62 19.39 32.60 14.46
CA ALA A 62 18.50 32.27 13.34
C ALA A 62 17.04 32.05 13.78
N THR A 63 16.83 31.49 14.97
CA THR A 63 15.48 31.26 15.53
C THR A 63 14.83 32.58 15.96
N ALA A 64 15.62 33.50 16.53
CA ALA A 64 15.15 34.83 16.90
C ALA A 64 14.75 35.67 15.68
N CYS A 65 15.42 35.49 14.54
CA CYS A 65 15.20 36.27 13.33
C CYS A 65 13.99 35.85 12.47
N LYS A 66 13.08 34.98 12.96
CA LYS A 66 11.84 34.53 12.27
C LYS A 66 12.02 34.48 10.74
N PRO A 67 12.73 33.50 10.18
CA PRO A 67 12.95 33.45 8.74
C PRO A 67 11.58 33.47 8.04
N LEU A 68 11.35 34.49 7.19
CA LEU A 68 10.30 34.44 6.20
C LEU A 68 10.40 33.07 5.54
N LYS A 69 9.34 32.25 5.65
CA LYS A 69 9.25 31.00 4.91
C LYS A 69 9.31 31.35 3.43
N LEU A 70 10.51 31.39 2.87
CA LEU A 70 10.69 31.34 1.43
C LEU A 70 9.96 30.05 1.03
N LYS A 71 8.91 30.20 0.20
CA LYS A 71 8.30 29.06 -0.48
C LYS A 71 9.45 28.21 -1.00
N SER A 72 9.53 26.98 -0.51
CA SER A 72 10.44 25.96 -0.98
C SER A 72 10.51 26.05 -2.51
N ARG A 73 11.72 26.25 -3.02
CA ARG A 73 12.03 26.26 -4.44
C ARG A 73 11.43 24.98 -5.08
N PRO A 74 10.92 25.02 -6.32
CA PRO A 74 10.62 23.79 -7.04
C PRO A 74 11.91 22.97 -7.12
N ASP A 75 11.85 21.70 -6.73
CA ASP A 75 12.95 20.77 -6.89
C ASP A 75 13.29 20.67 -8.38
N GLY A 76 14.40 21.27 -8.83
CA GLY A 76 14.76 21.19 -10.25
C GLY A 76 15.99 21.96 -10.74
N GLU A 77 16.45 23.02 -10.08
CA GLU A 77 17.57 23.83 -10.61
C GLU A 77 18.77 23.85 -9.68
N ASN A 78 19.73 22.97 -9.95
CA ASN A 78 21.10 23.10 -9.46
C ASN A 78 21.87 24.05 -10.40
N LEU A 79 22.43 25.11 -9.84
CA LEU A 79 23.42 26.03 -10.45
C LEU A 79 24.84 25.39 -10.44
N ILE A 80 24.93 24.09 -10.73
CA ILE A 80 26.20 23.42 -10.96
C ILE A 80 26.19 23.04 -12.44
N ASP A 81 27.05 23.73 -13.17
CA ASP A 81 27.39 23.51 -14.56
C ASP A 81 27.52 22.00 -14.87
N SER A 82 26.87 21.56 -15.93
CA SER A 82 26.72 20.16 -16.35
C SER A 82 28.01 19.53 -16.89
N THR A 83 29.15 20.19 -16.72
CA THR A 83 30.46 19.81 -17.27
C THR A 83 31.36 19.02 -16.31
N LEU A 84 30.98 18.88 -15.03
CA LEU A 84 31.75 18.12 -14.01
C LEU A 84 31.19 16.72 -13.71
N THR A 85 30.29 16.20 -14.55
CA THR A 85 29.76 14.83 -14.41
C THR A 85 30.53 13.84 -15.29
N ARG A 86 31.85 13.71 -15.09
CA ARG A 86 32.61 12.59 -15.67
C ARG A 86 33.23 11.75 -14.56
N SER A 87 32.62 10.57 -14.39
CA SER A 87 33.24 9.37 -13.82
C SER A 87 33.64 9.40 -12.35
N ILE A 88 32.65 9.48 -11.46
CA ILE A 88 32.67 8.61 -10.29
C ILE A 88 31.68 7.51 -10.63
N ALA A 89 32.13 6.27 -10.71
CA ALA A 89 31.27 5.10 -10.85
C ALA A 89 30.35 5.07 -9.62
N MET A 90 29.23 5.79 -9.69
CA MET A 90 28.12 5.62 -8.77
C MET A 90 27.72 4.16 -8.88
N ASN A 91 27.67 3.48 -7.73
CA ASN A 91 27.24 2.10 -7.56
C ASN A 91 26.32 1.67 -8.73
N PRO A 92 26.63 0.63 -9.53
CA PRO A 92 25.82 0.25 -10.70
C PRO A 92 24.38 -0.15 -10.33
N TYR A 93 24.12 -0.39 -9.04
CA TYR A 93 22.79 -0.62 -8.47
C TYR A 93 22.09 0.67 -8.01
N ALA A 94 22.76 1.83 -8.01
CA ALA A 94 22.16 3.10 -7.65
C ALA A 94 21.13 3.51 -8.73
N PRO A 95 19.93 3.95 -8.31
CA PRO A 95 18.91 4.36 -9.26
C PRO A 95 19.37 5.57 -10.07
N SER A 96 19.12 5.54 -11.37
CA SER A 96 19.46 6.64 -12.31
C SER A 96 18.64 7.91 -12.05
N LYS A 97 17.52 7.79 -11.34
CA LYS A 97 16.67 8.91 -10.92
C LYS A 97 16.74 9.07 -9.41
N ARG A 98 16.76 10.33 -8.95
CA ARG A 98 16.60 10.66 -7.54
C ARG A 98 15.21 10.24 -7.08
N ILE A 99 15.13 9.35 -6.10
CA ILE A 99 13.86 8.85 -5.55
C ILE A 99 13.42 9.75 -4.41
N GLY A 100 12.21 10.30 -4.50
CA GLY A 100 11.55 11.03 -3.43
C GLY A 100 10.43 10.21 -2.79
N SER A 101 9.91 10.69 -1.66
CA SER A 101 8.73 10.09 -1.03
C SER A 101 7.52 10.16 -1.95
N PHE A 102 6.85 9.02 -2.13
CA PHE A 102 5.61 8.96 -2.91
C PHE A 102 4.43 9.44 -2.06
N HIS A 103 3.73 10.45 -2.56
CA HIS A 103 2.48 10.93 -1.99
C HIS A 103 1.37 10.69 -3.01
N PRO A 104 0.49 9.69 -2.80
CA PRO A 104 -0.55 9.40 -3.78
C PRO A 104 -1.55 10.56 -3.88
N PRO A 105 -2.08 10.86 -5.08
CA PRO A 105 -3.14 11.83 -5.23
C PRO A 105 -4.41 11.33 -4.52
N ARG A 106 -5.16 12.25 -3.92
CA ARG A 106 -6.49 11.94 -3.38
C ARG A 106 -7.47 11.76 -4.54
N ARG A 107 -8.16 10.62 -4.57
CA ARG A 107 -9.14 10.25 -5.60
C ARG A 107 -10.37 9.68 -4.93
N THR A 108 -11.55 10.00 -5.46
CA THR A 108 -12.78 9.31 -5.09
C THR A 108 -12.89 8.02 -5.88
N LEU A 109 -13.06 6.90 -5.18
CA LEU A 109 -13.09 5.56 -5.77
C LEU A 109 -14.54 5.12 -5.98
N MET A 110 -15.04 5.21 -7.21
CA MET A 110 -16.40 4.80 -7.61
C MET A 110 -16.45 3.53 -8.47
N GLY A 111 -15.31 2.85 -8.61
CA GLY A 111 -15.24 1.55 -9.28
C GLY A 111 -15.72 0.40 -8.38
N PRO A 112 -15.69 -0.84 -8.88
CA PRO A 112 -16.11 -2.03 -8.13
C PRO A 112 -15.14 -2.42 -6.99
N GLY A 113 -14.03 -1.69 -6.84
CA GLY A 113 -13.07 -1.87 -5.76
C GLY A 113 -11.69 -1.33 -6.14
N PRO A 114 -10.84 -1.01 -5.16
CA PRO A 114 -11.16 -0.92 -3.73
C PRO A 114 -12.05 0.30 -3.43
N THR A 115 -12.69 0.32 -2.25
CA THR A 115 -13.44 1.48 -1.75
C THR A 115 -12.54 2.41 -0.92
N GLU A 116 -13.00 3.63 -0.64
CA GLU A 116 -12.29 4.53 0.29
C GLU A 116 -12.19 3.90 1.70
N ILE A 117 -11.03 4.03 2.32
CA ILE A 117 -10.78 3.51 3.67
C ILE A 117 -11.32 4.50 4.68
N HIS A 118 -12.19 4.03 5.59
CA HIS A 118 -12.74 4.86 6.66
C HIS A 118 -11.60 5.48 7.52
N PRO A 119 -11.66 6.78 7.91
CA PRO A 119 -10.57 7.46 8.62
C PRO A 119 -10.08 6.74 9.90
N ARG A 120 -11.02 6.11 10.62
CA ARG A 120 -10.70 5.26 11.79
C ARG A 120 -9.74 4.12 11.44
N VAL A 121 -9.99 3.42 10.33
CA VAL A 121 -9.14 2.29 9.88
C VAL A 121 -7.79 2.81 9.40
N LEU A 122 -7.77 3.92 8.66
CA LEU A 122 -6.53 4.54 8.18
C LEU A 122 -5.60 4.95 9.35
N THR A 123 -6.18 5.47 10.43
CA THR A 123 -5.43 5.84 11.65
C THR A 123 -4.90 4.61 12.40
N THR A 124 -5.63 3.50 12.36
CA THR A 124 -5.17 2.22 12.93
C THR A 124 -4.01 1.62 12.13
N MET A 125 -4.01 1.77 10.80
CA MET A 125 -2.93 1.27 9.94
C MET A 125 -1.57 1.96 10.16
N SER A 126 -1.54 3.12 10.83
CA SER A 126 -0.29 3.81 11.18
C SER A 126 0.24 3.48 12.58
N GLN A 127 -0.39 2.55 13.30
CA GLN A 127 0.07 2.12 14.63
C GLN A 127 1.31 1.22 14.54
N PRO A 128 2.12 1.11 15.61
CA PRO A 128 3.28 0.22 15.65
C PRO A 128 2.93 -1.25 15.40
N ALA A 129 3.89 -1.99 14.85
CA ALA A 129 3.74 -3.44 14.68
C ALA A 129 3.71 -4.16 16.04
N ILE A 130 2.92 -5.24 16.10
CA ILE A 130 2.82 -6.14 17.25
C ILE A 130 3.32 -7.53 16.81
N GLY A 131 3.94 -8.28 17.72
CA GLY A 131 4.38 -9.65 17.45
C GLY A 131 3.19 -10.57 17.15
N TYR A 132 3.32 -11.47 16.17
CA TYR A 132 2.21 -12.33 15.72
C TYR A 132 1.77 -13.40 16.74
N LEU A 133 2.54 -13.61 17.81
CA LEU A 133 2.18 -14.47 18.95
C LEU A 133 1.99 -13.67 20.25
N ASP A 134 2.00 -12.34 20.17
CA ASP A 134 1.74 -11.49 21.32
C ASP A 134 0.31 -11.78 21.84
N PRO A 135 0.10 -11.94 23.17
CA PRO A 135 -1.22 -12.20 23.73
C PRO A 135 -2.28 -11.19 23.30
N VAL A 136 -1.93 -9.90 23.14
CA VAL A 136 -2.85 -8.85 22.69
C VAL A 136 -3.28 -9.09 21.24
N PHE A 137 -2.36 -9.56 20.40
CA PHE A 137 -2.70 -9.92 19.02
C PHE A 137 -3.62 -11.15 18.96
N VAL A 138 -3.36 -12.16 19.80
CA VAL A 138 -4.20 -13.37 19.87
C VAL A 138 -5.63 -13.04 20.30
N GLU A 139 -5.79 -12.20 21.32
CA GLU A 139 -7.11 -11.74 21.79
C GLU A 139 -7.86 -10.99 20.68
N MET A 140 -7.20 -10.04 20.00
CA MET A 140 -7.78 -9.34 18.85
C MET A 140 -8.20 -10.30 17.72
N MET A 141 -7.40 -11.34 17.46
CA MET A 141 -7.75 -12.35 16.46
C MET A 141 -9.00 -13.14 16.86
N ASP A 142 -9.21 -13.43 18.15
CA ASP A 142 -10.43 -14.09 18.62
C ASP A 142 -11.67 -13.19 18.51
N GLU A 143 -11.54 -11.90 18.81
CA GLU A 143 -12.58 -10.90 18.54
C GLU A 143 -12.91 -10.84 17.04
N LEU A 144 -11.89 -10.80 16.18
CA LEU A 144 -12.06 -10.79 14.73
C LEU A 144 -12.79 -12.05 14.24
N LYS A 145 -12.45 -13.23 14.76
CA LYS A 145 -13.17 -14.48 14.43
C LYS A 145 -14.63 -14.41 14.85
N ALA A 146 -14.95 -13.81 16.00
CA ALA A 146 -16.33 -13.60 16.44
C ALA A 146 -17.09 -12.63 15.51
N LEU A 147 -16.45 -11.52 15.11
CA LEU A 147 -17.02 -10.55 14.19
C LEU A 147 -17.22 -11.13 12.78
N LEU A 148 -16.31 -11.97 12.30
CA LEU A 148 -16.46 -12.69 11.03
C LEU A 148 -17.66 -13.63 11.07
N ARG A 149 -17.83 -14.40 12.16
CA ARG A 149 -19.01 -15.26 12.35
C ARG A 149 -20.30 -14.46 12.38
N TYR A 150 -20.30 -13.27 13.01
CA TYR A 150 -21.41 -12.34 12.95
C TYR A 150 -21.67 -11.83 11.52
N ALA A 151 -20.65 -11.35 10.80
CA ALA A 151 -20.82 -10.84 9.43
C ALA A 151 -21.35 -11.91 8.47
N TYR A 152 -20.84 -13.15 8.57
CA TYR A 152 -21.27 -14.29 7.77
C TYR A 152 -22.54 -14.98 8.31
N GLN A 153 -23.06 -14.55 9.47
CA GLN A 153 -24.20 -15.17 10.15
C GLN A 153 -24.03 -16.69 10.33
N THR A 154 -22.85 -17.12 10.76
CA THR A 154 -22.49 -18.54 10.95
C THR A 154 -22.08 -18.87 12.38
N LYS A 155 -22.33 -20.11 12.79
CA LYS A 155 -21.84 -20.66 14.07
C LYS A 155 -20.60 -21.54 13.90
N ASN A 156 -20.06 -21.66 12.69
CA ASN A 156 -18.91 -22.52 12.41
C ASN A 156 -17.67 -22.06 13.19
N PRO A 157 -17.07 -22.92 14.04
CA PRO A 157 -15.89 -22.53 14.82
C PRO A 157 -14.66 -22.31 13.91
N LEU A 158 -14.59 -23.03 12.79
CA LEU A 158 -13.57 -22.86 11.76
C LEU A 158 -13.89 -21.64 10.88
N THR A 159 -13.71 -20.45 11.44
CA THR A 159 -13.88 -19.15 10.77
C THR A 159 -12.72 -18.26 11.19
N PHE A 160 -11.92 -17.81 10.23
CA PHE A 160 -10.70 -17.04 10.44
C PHE A 160 -10.33 -16.26 9.16
N PRO A 161 -9.56 -15.16 9.27
CA PRO A 161 -9.09 -14.42 8.10
C PRO A 161 -7.92 -15.14 7.41
N ILE A 162 -7.81 -14.95 6.09
CA ILE A 162 -6.67 -15.43 5.29
C ILE A 162 -5.80 -14.24 4.91
N SER A 163 -4.48 -14.38 5.06
CA SER A 163 -3.50 -13.33 4.74
C SER A 163 -3.30 -13.16 3.24
N GLY A 164 -4.28 -12.55 2.55
CA GLY A 164 -4.20 -12.27 1.12
C GLY A 164 -5.45 -11.55 0.58
N PRO A 165 -5.44 -11.15 -0.70
CA PRO A 165 -6.62 -10.63 -1.37
C PRO A 165 -7.69 -11.72 -1.57
N GLY A 166 -8.89 -11.33 -2.04
CA GLY A 166 -10.00 -12.27 -2.27
C GLY A 166 -9.67 -13.47 -3.16
N SER A 167 -8.76 -13.31 -4.14
CA SER A 167 -8.30 -14.43 -4.99
C SER A 167 -7.60 -15.54 -4.18
N VAL A 168 -6.89 -15.19 -3.12
CA VAL A 168 -6.26 -16.19 -2.23
C VAL A 168 -7.32 -16.93 -1.42
N GLY A 169 -8.40 -16.24 -1.01
CA GLY A 169 -9.54 -16.89 -0.36
C GLY A 169 -10.22 -17.92 -1.28
N MET A 170 -10.40 -17.57 -2.56
CA MET A 170 -10.91 -18.50 -3.56
C MET A 170 -10.00 -19.72 -3.71
N GLU A 171 -8.71 -19.51 -3.98
CA GLU A 171 -7.73 -20.60 -4.13
C GLU A 171 -7.68 -21.50 -2.89
N TYR A 172 -7.69 -20.91 -1.69
CA TYR A 172 -7.68 -21.64 -0.42
C TYR A 172 -8.83 -22.65 -0.33
N CYS A 173 -10.04 -22.27 -0.75
CA CYS A 173 -11.18 -23.18 -0.76
C CYS A 173 -10.95 -24.38 -1.70
N PHE A 174 -10.49 -24.14 -2.94
CA PHE A 174 -10.26 -25.21 -3.91
C PHE A 174 -9.13 -26.16 -3.49
N VAL A 175 -7.98 -25.62 -3.07
CA VAL A 175 -6.81 -26.41 -2.66
C VAL A 175 -7.12 -27.33 -1.48
N ASN A 176 -8.01 -26.93 -0.57
CA ASN A 176 -8.38 -27.75 0.60
C ASN A 176 -9.55 -28.70 0.35
N LEU A 177 -10.43 -28.42 -0.60
CA LEU A 177 -11.68 -29.18 -0.81
C LEU A 177 -11.67 -30.07 -2.06
N VAL A 178 -10.76 -29.86 -3.00
CA VAL A 178 -10.69 -30.60 -4.27
C VAL A 178 -9.47 -31.51 -4.26
N LYS A 179 -9.69 -32.81 -4.49
CA LYS A 179 -8.62 -33.78 -4.74
C LYS A 179 -8.46 -34.01 -6.25
N PRO A 180 -7.27 -34.44 -6.69
CA PRO A 180 -7.09 -34.88 -8.07
C PRO A 180 -8.13 -35.93 -8.48
N GLY A 181 -8.82 -35.69 -9.60
CA GLY A 181 -9.90 -36.54 -10.13
C GLY A 181 -11.30 -36.23 -9.62
N ASP A 182 -11.47 -35.37 -8.60
CA ASP A 182 -12.81 -34.96 -8.14
C ASP A 182 -13.52 -34.15 -9.24
N LYS A 183 -14.79 -34.47 -9.52
CA LYS A 183 -15.64 -33.64 -10.37
C LYS A 183 -16.17 -32.45 -9.58
N VAL A 184 -16.03 -31.26 -10.16
CA VAL A 184 -16.51 -30.00 -9.58
C VAL A 184 -17.44 -29.33 -10.58
N ILE A 185 -18.71 -29.16 -10.21
CA ILE A 185 -19.63 -28.34 -11.02
C ILE A 185 -19.24 -26.88 -10.80
N VAL A 186 -18.97 -26.12 -11.87
CA VAL A 186 -18.70 -24.68 -11.78
C VAL A 186 -19.73 -23.92 -12.60
N CYS A 187 -20.55 -23.11 -11.94
CA CYS A 187 -21.49 -22.22 -12.59
C CYS A 187 -20.79 -20.92 -13.00
N ARG A 188 -20.81 -20.61 -14.29
CA ARG A 188 -20.13 -19.45 -14.86
C ARG A 188 -21.11 -18.53 -15.55
N ASN A 189 -21.25 -17.32 -15.01
CA ASN A 189 -22.01 -16.21 -15.58
C ASN A 189 -21.20 -14.90 -15.65
N GLY A 190 -19.88 -15.00 -15.54
CA GLY A 190 -18.94 -13.88 -15.55
C GLY A 190 -17.47 -14.28 -15.39
N VAL A 191 -16.63 -13.29 -15.07
CA VAL A 191 -15.16 -13.46 -14.95
C VAL A 191 -14.76 -14.43 -13.84
N PHE A 192 -15.43 -14.41 -12.68
CA PHE A 192 -14.97 -15.18 -11.53
C PHE A 192 -15.21 -16.68 -11.69
N GLY A 193 -16.27 -17.10 -12.39
CA GLY A 193 -16.47 -18.50 -12.76
C GLY A 193 -15.30 -19.07 -13.56
N GLY A 194 -14.71 -18.27 -14.46
CA GLY A 194 -13.48 -18.65 -15.19
C GLY A 194 -12.29 -18.89 -14.25
N ARG A 195 -12.10 -18.03 -13.25
CA ARG A 195 -11.03 -18.19 -12.24
C ARG A 195 -11.26 -19.41 -11.35
N MET A 196 -12.50 -19.74 -11.04
CA MET A 196 -12.85 -20.97 -10.31
C MET A 196 -12.50 -22.21 -11.12
N ILE A 197 -12.78 -22.22 -12.44
CA ILE A 197 -12.40 -23.32 -13.34
C ILE A 197 -10.88 -23.53 -13.34
N GLU A 198 -10.09 -22.45 -13.48
CA GLU A 198 -8.62 -22.53 -13.42
C GLU A 198 -8.13 -23.14 -12.10
N ASN A 199 -8.75 -22.79 -10.96
CA ASN A 199 -8.41 -23.38 -9.66
C ASN A 199 -8.72 -24.88 -9.61
N VAL A 200 -9.87 -25.32 -10.13
CA VAL A 200 -10.22 -26.74 -10.20
C VAL A 200 -9.17 -27.52 -11.01
N GLU A 201 -8.84 -27.04 -12.20
CA GLU A 201 -7.86 -27.70 -13.09
C GLU A 201 -6.47 -27.76 -12.46
N ARG A 202 -6.02 -26.66 -11.83
CA ARG A 202 -4.71 -26.60 -11.16
C ARG A 202 -4.62 -27.50 -9.94
N CYS A 203 -5.74 -27.78 -9.26
CA CYS A 203 -5.82 -28.76 -8.18
C CYS A 203 -5.91 -30.21 -8.70
N GLY A 204 -5.96 -30.42 -10.02
CA GLY A 204 -6.13 -31.74 -10.65
C GLY A 204 -7.58 -32.25 -10.66
N GLY A 205 -8.55 -31.41 -10.29
CA GLY A 205 -9.97 -31.71 -10.40
C GLY A 205 -10.46 -31.67 -11.85
N ILE A 206 -11.68 -32.15 -12.06
CA ILE A 206 -12.35 -32.19 -13.37
C ILE A 206 -13.50 -31.19 -13.35
N PRO A 207 -13.36 -30.00 -13.97
CA PRO A 207 -14.43 -29.02 -14.00
C PRO A 207 -15.56 -29.50 -14.92
N VAL A 208 -16.79 -29.42 -14.42
CA VAL A 208 -18.02 -29.57 -15.20
C VAL A 208 -18.68 -28.20 -15.25
N VAL A 209 -18.54 -27.52 -16.38
CA VAL A 209 -18.97 -26.12 -16.50
C VAL A 209 -20.46 -26.05 -16.82
N VAL A 210 -21.18 -25.28 -16.01
CA VAL A 210 -22.55 -24.82 -16.29
C VAL A 210 -22.46 -23.37 -16.73
N GLU A 211 -22.55 -23.13 -18.03
CA GLU A 211 -22.42 -21.79 -18.59
C GLU A 211 -23.80 -21.12 -18.71
N ASP A 212 -23.87 -19.91 -18.20
CA ASP A 212 -25.00 -19.00 -18.31
C ASP A 212 -24.59 -17.74 -19.07
N GLN A 213 -25.59 -17.05 -19.61
CA GLN A 213 -25.35 -15.80 -20.33
C GLN A 213 -24.80 -14.74 -19.36
N TRP A 214 -23.76 -14.03 -19.78
CA TRP A 214 -23.21 -12.93 -19.00
C TRP A 214 -24.24 -11.81 -18.85
N GLY A 215 -24.45 -11.34 -17.62
CA GLY A 215 -25.52 -10.41 -17.29
C GLY A 215 -26.78 -11.09 -16.74
N GLU A 216 -26.85 -12.42 -16.74
CA GLU A 216 -27.93 -13.20 -16.13
C GLU A 216 -27.44 -13.97 -14.90
N PRO A 217 -28.31 -14.21 -13.89
CA PRO A 217 -27.98 -15.04 -12.75
C PRO A 217 -27.79 -16.51 -13.17
N VAL A 218 -27.11 -17.28 -12.33
CA VAL A 218 -27.00 -18.73 -12.54
C VAL A 218 -28.38 -19.36 -12.55
N ASP A 219 -28.67 -20.16 -13.59
CA ASP A 219 -29.94 -20.87 -13.72
C ASP A 219 -29.97 -22.10 -12.79
N PRO A 220 -30.86 -22.13 -11.77
CA PRO A 220 -30.96 -23.27 -10.86
C PRO A 220 -31.30 -24.59 -11.56
N GLN A 221 -32.06 -24.56 -12.65
CA GLN A 221 -32.44 -25.76 -13.38
C GLN A 221 -31.24 -26.35 -14.12
N LYS A 222 -30.40 -25.51 -14.73
CA LYS A 222 -29.17 -25.98 -15.39
C LYS A 222 -28.19 -26.58 -14.39
N LEU A 223 -28.05 -25.99 -13.20
CA LEU A 223 -27.26 -26.57 -12.13
C LEU A 223 -27.81 -27.96 -11.74
N GLU A 224 -29.12 -28.08 -11.51
CA GLU A 224 -29.72 -29.36 -11.14
C GLU A 224 -29.54 -30.42 -12.23
N ASP A 225 -29.72 -30.06 -13.50
CA ASP A 225 -29.52 -30.97 -14.63
C ASP A 225 -28.07 -31.42 -14.77
N ALA A 226 -27.10 -30.54 -14.47
CA ALA A 226 -25.69 -30.90 -14.42
C ALA A 226 -25.37 -31.89 -13.29
N LEU A 227 -25.95 -31.69 -12.11
CA LEU A 227 -25.81 -32.62 -10.97
C LEU A 227 -26.45 -33.98 -11.26
N LYS A 228 -27.61 -34.03 -11.90
CA LYS A 228 -28.24 -35.30 -12.34
C LYS A 228 -27.35 -36.09 -13.31
N LYS A 229 -26.65 -35.39 -14.21
CA LYS A 229 -25.71 -36.00 -15.17
C LYS A 229 -24.38 -36.39 -14.54
N ASN A 230 -24.03 -35.79 -13.40
CA ASN A 230 -22.76 -36.01 -12.69
C ASN A 230 -23.03 -36.32 -11.21
N PRO A 231 -23.66 -37.46 -10.90
CA PRO A 231 -24.02 -37.82 -9.53
C PRO A 231 -22.81 -38.06 -8.61
N ASP A 232 -21.62 -38.17 -9.20
CA ASP A 232 -20.32 -38.28 -8.52
C ASP A 232 -19.63 -36.93 -8.26
N ALA A 233 -20.25 -35.81 -8.64
CA ALA A 233 -19.73 -34.48 -8.35
C ALA A 233 -19.62 -34.23 -6.83
N ARG A 234 -18.47 -33.72 -6.39
CA ARG A 234 -18.16 -33.50 -4.97
C ARG A 234 -18.42 -32.08 -4.51
N VAL A 235 -18.20 -31.13 -5.41
CA VAL A 235 -18.27 -29.70 -5.12
C VAL A 235 -19.10 -29.00 -6.20
N VAL A 236 -19.91 -28.05 -5.78
CA VAL A 236 -20.55 -27.04 -6.63
C VAL A 236 -19.92 -25.69 -6.28
N ALA A 237 -19.41 -24.97 -7.27
CA ALA A 237 -18.88 -23.63 -7.13
C ALA A 237 -19.69 -22.65 -7.96
N PHE A 238 -20.08 -21.53 -7.38
CA PHE A 238 -20.79 -20.45 -8.08
C PHE A 238 -20.49 -19.12 -7.40
N VAL A 239 -20.83 -18.01 -8.06
CA VAL A 239 -20.58 -16.66 -7.54
C VAL A 239 -21.90 -16.05 -7.09
N HIS A 240 -22.01 -15.65 -5.82
CA HIS A 240 -23.21 -14.99 -5.32
C HIS A 240 -23.42 -13.60 -5.96
N ALA A 241 -22.40 -12.76 -5.94
CA ALA A 241 -22.42 -11.43 -6.54
C ALA A 241 -21.32 -11.32 -7.61
N GLU A 242 -21.71 -11.48 -8.88
CA GLU A 242 -20.79 -11.47 -10.01
C GLU A 242 -20.48 -10.02 -10.42
N THR A 243 -19.46 -9.43 -9.78
CA THR A 243 -19.17 -7.99 -9.95
C THR A 243 -18.67 -7.63 -11.34
N SER A 244 -18.26 -8.59 -12.18
CA SER A 244 -17.89 -8.28 -13.57
C SER A 244 -19.09 -8.00 -14.47
N THR A 245 -20.28 -8.50 -14.09
CA THR A 245 -21.53 -8.30 -14.82
C THR A 245 -22.59 -7.53 -14.01
N GLY A 246 -22.38 -7.35 -12.70
CA GLY A 246 -23.32 -6.66 -11.82
C GLY A 246 -24.52 -7.50 -11.39
N VAL A 247 -24.39 -8.83 -11.42
CA VAL A 247 -25.51 -9.77 -11.25
C VAL A 247 -25.47 -10.44 -9.88
N LEU A 248 -26.67 -10.70 -9.32
CA LEU A 248 -26.86 -11.44 -8.09
C LEU A 248 -27.47 -12.82 -8.37
N SER A 249 -26.73 -13.89 -8.07
CA SER A 249 -27.21 -15.27 -8.11
C SER A 249 -27.86 -15.66 -6.79
N ASP A 250 -28.95 -16.44 -6.83
CA ASP A 250 -29.67 -16.90 -5.63
C ASP A 250 -28.89 -18.01 -4.90
N ALA A 251 -27.99 -17.60 -4.01
CA ALA A 251 -27.16 -18.52 -3.24
C ALA A 251 -27.98 -19.51 -2.39
N LYS A 252 -29.13 -19.10 -1.86
CA LYS A 252 -29.97 -19.97 -1.01
C LYS A 252 -30.51 -21.14 -1.83
N THR A 253 -31.04 -20.85 -3.02
CA THR A 253 -31.61 -21.87 -3.91
C THR A 253 -30.53 -22.79 -4.46
N LEU A 254 -29.40 -22.24 -4.94
CA LEU A 254 -28.31 -23.02 -5.52
C LEU A 254 -27.67 -23.97 -4.47
N VAL A 255 -27.44 -23.49 -3.24
CA VAL A 255 -26.93 -24.32 -2.14
C VAL A 255 -27.92 -25.43 -1.77
N ALA A 256 -29.23 -25.11 -1.70
CA ALA A 256 -30.25 -26.11 -1.41
C ALA A 256 -30.29 -27.21 -2.47
N ILE A 257 -30.08 -26.87 -3.75
CA ILE A 257 -29.97 -27.86 -4.84
C ILE A 257 -28.72 -28.71 -4.66
N ALA A 258 -27.53 -28.11 -4.50
CA ALA A 258 -26.28 -28.85 -4.32
C ALA A 258 -26.34 -29.88 -3.17
N HIS A 259 -26.93 -29.49 -2.04
CA HIS A 259 -27.08 -30.36 -0.88
C HIS A 259 -28.02 -31.57 -1.12
N LYS A 260 -29.04 -31.46 -2.00
CA LYS A 260 -29.88 -32.62 -2.38
C LYS A 260 -29.06 -33.73 -3.05
N TYR A 261 -27.95 -33.36 -3.70
CA TYR A 261 -27.03 -34.28 -4.37
C TYR A 261 -25.76 -34.54 -3.55
N ASN A 262 -25.76 -34.20 -2.26
CA ASN A 262 -24.65 -34.43 -1.33
C ASN A 262 -23.31 -33.79 -1.78
N ALA A 263 -23.37 -32.66 -2.49
CA ALA A 263 -22.20 -31.89 -2.90
C ALA A 263 -21.93 -30.74 -1.91
N LEU A 264 -20.65 -30.46 -1.64
CA LEU A 264 -20.23 -29.25 -0.92
C LEU A 264 -20.38 -28.02 -1.81
N THR A 265 -20.51 -26.84 -1.20
CA THR A 265 -20.66 -25.58 -1.94
C THR A 265 -19.53 -24.60 -1.66
N ILE A 266 -18.96 -24.02 -2.71
CA ILE A 266 -18.08 -22.84 -2.66
C ILE A 266 -18.86 -21.68 -3.28
N VAL A 267 -18.96 -20.55 -2.55
CA VAL A 267 -19.77 -19.37 -2.90
C VAL A 267 -18.90 -18.12 -2.98
#